data_AF-A0A2R6AES1-F1
#
_entry.id   AF-A0A2R6AES1-F1
#
_cell.length_a   1.000
_cell.length_b   1.000
_cell.length_c   1.000
_cell.angle_alpha   90.00
_cell.angle_beta   90.00
_cell.angle_gamma   90.00
#
_symmetry.space_group_name_H-M   'P 1'
#
loop_
_entity.id
_entity.type
_entity.pdbx_description
1 polymer ?
#
loop_
_entity_poly.entity_id
_entity_poly.type
_entity_poly.pdbx_seq_one_letter_code
_entity_poly.pdbx_strand_id
1 'polypeptide(L)'
;MLKSYSLRHERGDELLPLLKAYRDAVNRVLEELWNNIEWEKRKVKGGKRQWRLLPKYKVDIHSGEYKKELRDSLLQEWPYAAHWVDSVIKTAYSILKSWRKNYVKGDRRRRRPTAKRLFARAKQTLIRLEGEKLRVTVKPGEHVYLDLSKRYFPLPGEVSSAGLGEPIITPEKVHLPVHYGDGNQGGNPSVAWDFNLLSLDGYSPETGWVRIDTKKLASAHISSF
;
A
#
# COMPACT_ATOMS: atom_id res chain seq x y z
N MET A 1 -11.42 -5.88 -11.14
CA MET A 1 -10.37 -6.82 -10.69
C MET A 1 -8.94 -6.21 -10.78
N LEU A 2 -8.10 -6.34 -9.74
CA LEU A 2 -6.68 -5.91 -9.79
C LEU A 2 -5.76 -7.09 -10.20
N LYS A 3 -4.95 -6.91 -11.24
CA LYS A 3 -3.94 -7.89 -11.66
C LYS A 3 -2.56 -7.25 -11.70
N SER A 4 -1.50 -8.01 -11.42
CA SER A 4 -0.12 -7.51 -11.47
C SER A 4 0.65 -8.23 -12.58
N TYR A 5 1.26 -7.47 -13.48
CA TYR A 5 2.07 -7.99 -14.57
C TYR A 5 3.53 -7.55 -14.42
N SER A 6 4.45 -8.29 -15.02
CA SER A 6 5.88 -8.00 -14.91
C SER A 6 6.52 -7.88 -16.28
N LEU A 7 7.22 -6.78 -16.54
CA LEU A 7 7.88 -6.51 -17.82
C LEU A 7 9.35 -6.22 -17.59
N ARG A 8 10.20 -6.71 -18.48
CA ARG A 8 11.61 -6.30 -18.50
C ARG A 8 11.75 -4.90 -19.10
N HIS A 9 12.73 -4.16 -18.64
CA HIS A 9 13.11 -2.87 -19.25
C HIS A 9 14.63 -2.71 -19.27
N GLU A 10 15.10 -1.87 -20.18
CA GLU A 10 16.54 -1.64 -20.39
C GLU A 10 17.05 -0.40 -19.63
N ARG A 11 16.17 0.34 -18.94
CA ARG A 11 16.50 1.59 -18.21
C ARG A 11 17.10 1.37 -16.81
N GLY A 12 17.71 0.21 -16.59
CA GLY A 12 18.25 -0.18 -15.28
C GLY A 12 19.31 0.79 -14.77
N ASP A 13 20.25 1.17 -15.64
CA ASP A 13 21.36 2.05 -15.28
C ASP A 13 20.90 3.48 -14.97
N GLU A 14 19.95 4.02 -15.74
CA GLU A 14 19.35 5.34 -15.49
C GLU A 14 18.60 5.40 -14.15
N LEU A 15 17.92 4.31 -13.78
CA LEU A 15 17.16 4.22 -12.53
C LEU A 15 18.01 3.82 -11.33
N LEU A 16 19.20 3.25 -11.55
CA LEU A 16 20.03 2.70 -10.49
C LEU A 16 20.35 3.69 -9.36
N PRO A 17 20.70 4.97 -9.63
CA PRO A 17 20.90 5.97 -8.58
C PRO A 17 19.65 6.17 -7.70
N LEU A 18 18.48 6.30 -8.33
CA LEU A 18 17.20 6.45 -7.62
C LEU A 18 16.89 5.21 -6.78
N LEU A 19 17.08 4.01 -7.33
CA LEU A 19 16.80 2.76 -6.61
C LEU A 19 17.71 2.59 -5.38
N LYS A 20 18.98 3.01 -5.47
CA LYS A 20 19.91 3.01 -4.33
C LYS A 20 19.45 4.01 -3.26
N ALA A 21 19.20 5.26 -3.65
CA ALA A 21 18.72 6.29 -2.73
C ALA A 21 17.40 5.90 -2.05
N TYR A 22 16.46 5.32 -2.80
CA TYR A 22 15.19 4.83 -2.27
C TYR A 22 15.41 3.72 -1.23
N ARG A 23 16.25 2.72 -1.53
CA ARG A 23 16.59 1.64 -0.58
C ARG A 23 17.20 2.22 0.70
N ASP A 24 18.14 3.14 0.57
CA ASP A 24 18.87 3.71 1.71
C ASP A 24 17.95 4.56 2.57
N ALA A 25 17.08 5.38 1.97
CA ALA A 25 16.05 6.11 2.68
C ALA A 25 15.04 5.19 3.38
N VAL A 26 14.59 4.10 2.74
CA VAL A 26 13.72 3.09 3.41
C VAL A 26 14.43 2.51 4.64
N ASN A 27 15.71 2.18 4.54
CA ASN A 27 16.46 1.64 5.67
C ASN A 27 16.68 2.66 6.79
N ARG A 28 16.89 3.94 6.46
CA ARG A 28 16.94 5.05 7.45
C ARG A 28 15.63 5.18 8.22
N VAL A 29 14.48 5.14 7.52
CA VAL A 29 13.16 5.16 8.18
C VAL A 29 12.94 3.92 9.03
N LEU A 30 13.33 2.73 8.55
CA LEU A 30 13.22 1.50 9.34
C LEU A 30 14.06 1.53 10.61
N GLU A 31 15.24 2.15 10.55
CA GLU A 31 16.12 2.38 11.70
C GLU A 31 15.48 3.31 12.72
N GLU A 32 14.96 4.44 12.29
CA GLU A 32 14.27 5.39 13.18
C GLU A 32 13.06 4.76 13.86
N LEU A 33 12.18 4.12 13.09
CA LEU A 33 11.01 3.44 13.64
C LEU A 33 11.40 2.29 14.60
N TRP A 34 12.50 1.60 14.33
CA TRP A 34 13.01 0.55 15.20
C TRP A 34 13.53 1.08 16.53
N ASN A 35 14.22 2.22 16.52
CA ASN A 35 14.75 2.87 17.73
C ASN A 35 13.64 3.38 18.66
N ASN A 36 12.46 3.64 18.09
CA ASN A 36 11.22 3.95 18.80
C ASN A 36 10.50 2.72 19.37
N ILE A 37 11.04 1.50 19.24
CA ILE A 37 10.46 0.28 19.83
C ILE A 37 11.00 0.03 21.24
N GLU A 38 10.08 -0.20 22.16
CA GLU A 38 10.31 -0.78 23.48
C GLU A 38 9.77 -2.21 23.57
N TRP A 39 10.33 -2.96 24.50
CA TRP A 39 10.04 -4.38 24.65
C TRP A 39 9.34 -4.64 25.98
N GLU A 40 8.06 -4.99 25.91
CA GLU A 40 7.25 -5.29 27.09
C GLU A 40 7.07 -6.79 27.24
N LYS A 41 7.38 -7.34 28.41
CA LYS A 41 7.17 -8.77 28.70
C LYS A 41 5.69 -9.03 28.94
N ARG A 42 5.02 -9.72 28.00
CA ARG A 42 3.61 -10.11 28.12
C ARG A 42 3.45 -11.62 28.08
N LYS A 43 2.42 -12.10 28.77
CA LYS A 43 2.00 -13.50 28.72
C LYS A 43 1.29 -13.76 27.38
N VAL A 44 1.68 -14.83 26.68
CA VAL A 44 1.03 -15.21 25.41
C VAL A 44 -0.35 -15.80 25.72
N LYS A 45 -1.40 -15.30 25.07
CA LYS A 45 -2.75 -15.86 25.19
C LYS A 45 -2.74 -17.30 24.65
N GLY A 46 -3.18 -18.27 25.46
CA GLY A 46 -3.33 -19.68 25.06
C GLY A 46 -2.28 -20.67 25.59
N GLY A 47 -1.18 -20.21 26.21
CA GLY A 47 -0.17 -21.09 26.82
C GLY A 47 0.06 -20.73 28.29
N LYS A 48 -0.26 -21.61 29.24
CA LYS A 48 -0.31 -21.29 30.68
C LYS A 48 1.03 -20.75 31.26
N ARG A 49 2.17 -20.88 30.56
CA ARG A 49 3.51 -20.47 31.04
C ARG A 49 4.42 -19.75 30.02
N GLN A 50 3.93 -19.36 28.83
CA GLN A 50 4.80 -18.72 27.82
C GLN A 50 4.79 -17.19 27.92
N TRP A 51 5.97 -16.61 28.11
CA TRP A 51 6.19 -15.16 28.09
C TRP A 51 6.87 -14.75 26.79
N ARG A 52 6.46 -13.60 26.23
CA ARG A 52 7.08 -13.04 25.02
C ARG A 52 7.25 -11.53 25.21
N LEU A 53 8.39 -11.02 24.75
CA LEU A 53 8.62 -9.59 24.65
C LEU A 53 7.86 -9.07 23.43
N LEU A 54 6.86 -8.22 23.61
CA LEU A 54 6.10 -7.62 22.53
C LEU A 54 6.57 -6.18 22.26
N PRO A 55 6.62 -5.76 20.98
CA PRO A 55 7.02 -4.40 20.63
C PRO A 55 5.89 -3.41 20.96
N LYS A 56 6.25 -2.39 21.75
CA LYS A 56 5.48 -1.17 22.04
C LYS A 56 6.24 0.03 21.46
N TYR A 57 5.57 1.10 21.10
CA TYR A 57 6.24 2.31 20.61
C TYR A 57 6.39 3.34 21.73
N LYS A 58 7.55 4.00 21.79
CA LYS A 58 7.88 5.09 22.74
C LYS A 58 7.05 6.34 22.49
N VAL A 59 6.86 6.63 21.22
CA VAL A 59 6.13 7.78 20.70
C VAL A 59 4.98 7.28 19.83
N ASP A 60 3.99 8.12 19.60
CA ASP A 60 2.96 7.82 18.62
C ASP A 60 3.50 7.97 17.19
N ILE A 61 4.11 6.89 16.68
CA ILE A 61 4.62 6.83 15.31
C ILE A 61 3.51 6.93 14.24
N HIS A 62 2.24 6.91 14.63
CA HIS A 62 1.10 7.01 13.71
C HIS A 62 0.54 8.43 13.63
N SER A 63 0.95 9.33 14.53
CA SER A 63 0.53 10.73 14.55
C SER A 63 0.91 11.45 13.25
N GLY A 64 0.12 12.47 12.90
CA GLY A 64 0.38 13.31 11.73
C GLY A 64 1.66 14.12 11.88
N GLU A 65 1.93 14.63 13.08
CA GLU A 65 3.12 15.40 13.43
C GLU A 65 4.40 14.59 13.25
N TYR A 66 4.47 13.38 13.84
CA TYR A 66 5.62 12.50 13.69
C TYR A 66 5.92 12.18 12.21
N LYS A 67 4.87 11.86 11.43
CA LYS A 67 5.05 11.58 10.00
C LYS A 67 5.49 12.82 9.20
N LYS A 68 5.07 14.02 9.61
CA LYS A 68 5.47 15.28 8.99
C LYS A 68 6.94 15.56 9.28
N GLU A 69 7.37 15.49 10.54
CA GLU A 69 8.78 15.67 10.93
C GLU A 69 9.70 14.64 10.25
N LEU A 70 9.28 13.37 10.23
CA LEU A 70 9.99 12.30 9.51
C LEU A 70 10.10 12.62 8.02
N ARG A 71 9.02 13.11 7.39
CA ARG A 71 9.04 13.48 5.98
C ARG A 71 9.95 14.68 5.71
N ASP A 72 9.88 15.71 6.55
CA ASP A 72 10.64 16.95 6.38
C ASP A 72 12.14 16.69 6.57
N SER A 73 12.52 15.85 7.53
CA SER A 73 13.92 15.41 7.71
C SER A 73 14.47 14.62 6.53
N LEU A 74 13.65 13.75 5.91
CA LEU A 74 14.05 13.00 4.72
C LEU A 74 14.22 13.89 3.48
N LEU A 75 13.49 15.01 3.40
CA LEU A 75 13.52 15.91 2.24
C LEU A 75 14.76 16.80 2.17
N GLN A 76 15.42 17.10 3.30
CA GLN A 76 16.56 18.04 3.35
C GLN A 76 17.72 17.65 2.42
N GLU A 77 17.95 16.35 2.23
CA GLU A 77 19.06 15.82 1.41
C GLU A 77 18.54 14.98 0.23
N TRP A 78 17.29 15.18 -0.18
CA TRP A 78 16.65 14.32 -1.18
C TRP A 78 16.79 14.88 -2.60
N PRO A 79 17.57 14.23 -3.50
CA PRO A 79 17.86 14.78 -4.82
C PRO A 79 16.79 14.41 -5.88
N TYR A 80 15.71 13.75 -5.49
CA TYR A 80 14.65 13.26 -6.40
C TYR A 80 13.31 13.95 -6.14
N ALA A 81 12.29 13.64 -6.95
CA ALA A 81 10.95 14.16 -6.73
C ALA A 81 10.45 13.85 -5.30
N ALA A 82 9.89 14.86 -4.62
CA ALA A 82 9.50 14.77 -3.21
C ALA A 82 8.52 13.62 -2.91
N HIS A 83 7.66 13.27 -3.87
CA HIS A 83 6.71 12.16 -3.71
C HIS A 83 7.36 10.78 -3.59
N TRP A 84 8.65 10.64 -3.93
CA TRP A 84 9.39 9.42 -3.62
C TRP A 84 9.54 9.23 -2.11
N VAL A 85 9.70 10.32 -1.33
CA VAL A 85 9.76 10.26 0.14
C VAL A 85 8.45 9.72 0.73
N ASP A 86 7.29 10.15 0.21
CA ASP A 86 6.00 9.61 0.64
C ASP A 86 5.95 8.08 0.45
N SER A 87 6.47 7.60 -0.68
CA SER A 87 6.55 6.18 -1.01
C SER A 87 7.55 5.44 -0.12
N VAL A 88 8.71 6.03 0.18
CA VAL A 88 9.71 5.50 1.11
C VAL A 88 9.08 5.25 2.47
N ILE A 89 8.41 6.26 3.05
CA ILE A 89 7.74 6.16 4.34
C ILE A 89 6.68 5.05 4.29
N LYS A 90 5.80 5.06 3.27
CA LYS A 90 4.77 4.03 3.10
C LYS A 90 5.36 2.62 3.06
N THR A 91 6.45 2.43 2.33
CA THR A 91 7.15 1.14 2.22
C THR A 91 7.77 0.71 3.54
N ALA A 92 8.46 1.61 4.24
CA ALA A 92 9.09 1.32 5.52
C ALA A 92 8.06 0.88 6.58
N TYR A 93 6.96 1.62 6.72
CA TYR A 93 5.86 1.24 7.63
C TYR A 93 5.25 -0.12 7.26
N SER A 94 5.08 -0.41 5.97
CA SER A 94 4.58 -1.71 5.51
C SER A 94 5.52 -2.86 5.89
N ILE A 95 6.83 -2.68 5.69
CA ILE A 95 7.85 -3.66 6.07
C ILE A 95 7.83 -3.90 7.59
N LEU A 96 7.80 -2.84 8.39
CA LEU A 96 7.78 -2.94 9.85
C LEU A 96 6.49 -3.61 10.35
N LYS A 97 5.33 -3.25 9.78
CA LYS A 97 4.04 -3.88 10.09
C LYS A 97 4.05 -5.38 9.81
N SER A 98 4.58 -5.78 8.65
CA SER A 98 4.74 -7.19 8.28
C SER A 98 5.70 -7.93 9.22
N TRP A 99 6.85 -7.33 9.53
CA TRP A 99 7.77 -7.89 10.51
C TRP A 99 7.11 -8.07 11.88
N ARG A 100 6.41 -7.05 12.40
CA ARG A 100 5.73 -7.10 13.70
C ARG A 100 4.70 -8.22 13.74
N LYS A 101 3.86 -8.35 12.71
CA LYS A 101 2.86 -9.43 12.58
C LYS A 101 3.51 -10.81 12.70
N ASN A 102 4.60 -11.05 11.96
CA ASN A 102 5.28 -12.33 11.94
C ASN A 102 6.09 -12.59 13.22
N TYR A 103 6.67 -11.56 13.83
CA TYR A 103 7.32 -11.66 15.13
C TYR A 103 6.33 -12.04 16.25
N VAL A 104 5.14 -11.42 16.25
CA VAL A 104 4.08 -11.74 17.22
C VAL A 104 3.63 -13.19 17.08
N LYS A 105 3.55 -13.73 15.85
CA LYS A 105 3.28 -15.15 15.60
C LYS A 105 4.42 -16.06 16.06
N GLY A 106 5.67 -15.62 15.93
CA GLY A 106 6.87 -16.39 16.28
C GLY A 106 7.69 -16.80 15.06
N ASP A 107 7.25 -16.43 13.85
CA ASP A 107 7.90 -16.75 12.57
C ASP A 107 9.15 -15.90 12.32
N ARG A 108 9.35 -14.83 13.11
CA ARG A 108 10.53 -13.96 13.01
C ARG A 108 11.16 -13.71 14.36
N ARG A 109 12.49 -13.55 14.33
CA ARG A 109 13.31 -13.17 15.48
C ARG A 109 13.28 -11.65 15.70
N ARG A 110 13.73 -11.24 16.89
CA ARG A 110 13.97 -9.85 17.27
C ARG A 110 15.19 -9.27 16.54
N ARG A 111 15.06 -9.10 15.24
CA ARG A 111 16.06 -8.47 14.36
C ARG A 111 15.36 -7.42 13.51
N ARG A 112 15.96 -6.23 13.44
CA ARG A 112 15.45 -5.13 12.61
C ARG A 112 15.27 -5.60 11.16
N PRO A 113 14.10 -5.41 10.55
CA PRO A 113 13.93 -5.67 9.13
C PRO A 113 14.70 -4.64 8.30
N THR A 114 15.20 -5.05 7.13
CA THR A 114 15.97 -4.19 6.22
C THR A 114 15.57 -4.46 4.78
N ALA A 115 15.44 -3.40 3.97
CA ALA A 115 15.30 -3.51 2.52
C ALA A 115 16.68 -3.84 1.91
N LYS A 116 16.86 -5.10 1.50
CA LYS A 116 18.13 -5.57 0.89
C LYS A 116 18.15 -5.43 -0.63
N ARG A 117 17.01 -5.69 -1.28
CA ARG A 117 16.88 -5.64 -2.74
C ARG A 117 16.70 -4.20 -3.20
N LEU A 118 17.21 -3.90 -4.39
CA LEU A 118 16.94 -2.63 -5.07
C LEU A 118 15.56 -2.69 -5.70
N PHE A 119 14.68 -1.81 -5.23
CA PHE A 119 13.38 -1.58 -5.82
C PHE A 119 12.88 -0.20 -5.40
N ALA A 120 11.96 0.37 -6.16
CA ALA A 120 11.21 1.55 -5.76
C ALA A 120 9.74 1.35 -6.10
N ARG A 121 8.85 1.70 -5.17
CA ARG A 121 7.41 1.74 -5.45
C ARG A 121 7.07 3.14 -5.97
N ALA A 122 6.67 3.26 -7.23
CA ALA A 122 6.30 4.56 -7.78
C ALA A 122 4.88 4.90 -7.35
N LYS A 123 4.71 6.05 -6.72
CA LYS A 123 3.38 6.60 -6.41
C LYS A 123 2.69 6.97 -7.72
N GLN A 124 1.36 6.94 -7.74
CA GLN A 124 0.58 7.30 -8.92
C GLN A 124 0.93 8.70 -9.46
N THR A 125 1.27 9.65 -8.58
CA THR A 125 1.70 11.01 -8.96
C THR A 125 3.06 11.07 -9.66
N LEU A 126 3.86 10.00 -9.57
CA LEU A 126 5.18 9.89 -10.20
C LEU A 126 5.13 9.15 -11.54
N ILE A 127 3.96 8.65 -11.94
CA ILE A 127 3.82 7.87 -13.16
C ILE A 127 2.77 8.46 -14.09
N ARG A 128 2.98 8.29 -15.39
CA ARG A 128 1.99 8.60 -16.42
C ARG A 128 2.11 7.60 -17.55
N LEU A 129 0.99 7.07 -18.01
CA LEU A 129 0.95 6.27 -19.22
C LEU A 129 0.86 7.22 -20.43
N GLU A 130 1.80 7.10 -21.36
CA GLU A 130 1.87 7.89 -22.59
C GLU A 130 1.97 6.92 -23.77
N GLY A 131 0.81 6.56 -24.34
CA GLY A 131 0.71 5.52 -25.35
C GLY A 131 1.24 4.19 -24.81
N GLU A 132 2.30 3.68 -25.43
CA GLU A 132 2.94 2.42 -25.03
C GLU A 132 4.12 2.60 -24.06
N LYS A 133 4.32 3.80 -23.50
CA LYS A 133 5.42 4.08 -22.57
C LYS A 133 4.88 4.46 -21.20
N LEU A 134 5.53 3.93 -20.15
CA LEU A 134 5.34 4.41 -18.79
C LEU A 134 6.37 5.49 -18.49
N ARG A 135 5.91 6.74 -18.42
CA ARG A 135 6.73 7.85 -17.94
C ARG A 135 6.85 7.78 -16.43
N VAL A 136 8.07 7.78 -15.92
CA VAL A 136 8.41 7.78 -14.50
C VAL A 136 9.16 9.07 -14.18
N THR A 137 8.62 9.90 -13.29
CA THR A 137 9.27 11.13 -12.83
C THR A 137 10.36 10.79 -11.82
N VAL A 138 11.62 11.06 -12.19
CA VAL A 138 12.78 10.84 -11.32
C VAL A 138 13.05 12.10 -10.50
N LYS A 139 13.16 13.26 -11.16
CA LYS A 139 13.20 14.58 -10.54
C LYS A 139 12.13 15.49 -11.13
N PRO A 140 11.83 16.66 -10.54
CA PRO A 140 10.98 17.65 -11.19
C PRO A 140 11.52 17.98 -12.60
N GLY A 141 10.71 17.75 -13.64
CA GLY A 141 11.10 17.94 -15.04
C GLY A 141 11.99 16.84 -15.66
N GLU A 142 12.51 15.90 -14.87
CA GLU A 142 13.33 14.78 -15.36
C GLU A 142 12.53 13.47 -15.34
N HIS A 143 12.41 12.82 -16.51
CA HIS A 143 11.59 11.63 -16.71
C HIS A 143 12.39 10.49 -17.33
N VAL A 144 12.11 9.26 -16.87
CA VAL A 144 12.56 8.01 -17.51
C VAL A 144 11.35 7.33 -18.13
N TYR A 145 11.50 6.80 -19.33
CA TYR A 145 10.42 6.14 -20.06
C TYR A 145 10.67 4.64 -20.12
N LEU A 146 9.78 3.86 -19.53
CA LEU A 146 9.80 2.41 -19.65
C LEU A 146 8.93 1.99 -20.83
N ASP A 147 9.52 1.29 -21.79
CA ASP A 147 8.80 0.76 -22.94
C ASP A 147 7.90 -0.42 -22.53
N LEU A 148 6.60 -0.31 -22.83
CA LEU A 148 5.58 -1.33 -22.60
C LEU A 148 5.06 -1.94 -23.92
N SER A 149 5.66 -1.62 -25.07
CA SER A 149 5.24 -2.14 -26.38
C SER A 149 5.25 -3.67 -26.44
N LYS A 150 6.29 -4.29 -25.89
CA LYS A 150 6.49 -5.77 -25.85
C LYS A 150 5.66 -6.48 -24.77
N ARG A 151 4.49 -5.93 -24.41
CA ARG A 151 3.63 -6.51 -23.35
C ARG A 151 2.86 -7.73 -23.83
N TYR A 152 2.76 -8.72 -22.94
CA TYR A 152 1.97 -9.94 -23.15
C TYR A 152 0.54 -9.83 -22.59
N PHE A 153 0.12 -8.62 -22.16
CA PHE A 153 -1.18 -8.38 -21.55
C PHE A 153 -1.81 -7.10 -22.11
N PRO A 154 -3.15 -7.03 -22.18
CA PRO A 154 -3.82 -5.84 -22.63
C PRO A 154 -3.77 -4.76 -21.55
N LEU A 155 -3.49 -3.52 -21.96
CA LEU A 155 -3.81 -2.35 -21.16
C LEU A 155 -5.26 -1.96 -21.52
N PRO A 156 -6.13 -1.66 -20.55
CA PRO A 156 -7.47 -1.21 -20.86
C PRO A 156 -7.43 0.04 -21.75
N GLY A 157 -8.30 0.11 -22.77
CA GLY A 157 -8.26 1.13 -23.83
C GLY A 157 -8.42 2.58 -23.36
N GLU A 158 -8.88 2.78 -22.11
CA GLU A 158 -9.14 4.10 -21.50
C GLU A 158 -8.26 4.40 -20.28
N VAL A 159 -7.16 3.68 -20.05
CA VAL A 159 -6.32 3.96 -18.88
C VAL A 159 -5.60 5.31 -19.02
N SER A 160 -6.30 6.36 -18.57
CA SER A 160 -5.65 7.44 -17.84
C SER A 160 -4.86 6.80 -16.68
N SER A 161 -3.81 7.45 -16.21
CA SER A 161 -2.97 6.96 -15.10
C SER A 161 -3.75 6.52 -13.83
N ALA A 162 -5.07 6.77 -13.75
CA ALA A 162 -6.01 6.27 -12.74
C ALA A 162 -6.21 4.75 -12.71
N GLY A 163 -6.09 4.05 -13.84
CA GLY A 163 -6.23 2.58 -13.87
C GLY A 163 -4.96 1.82 -13.48
N LEU A 164 -3.83 2.51 -13.37
CA LEU A 164 -2.58 1.94 -12.89
C LEU A 164 -2.48 2.12 -11.37
N GLY A 165 -2.18 1.03 -10.66
CA GLY A 165 -1.81 1.12 -9.25
C GLY A 165 -0.41 1.70 -9.08
N GLU A 166 0.21 1.47 -7.91
CA GLU A 166 1.60 1.90 -7.63
C GLU A 166 2.60 0.82 -8.11
N PRO A 167 3.27 0.98 -9.26
CA PRO A 167 4.18 -0.05 -9.78
C PRO A 167 5.42 -0.18 -8.92
N ILE A 168 6.01 -1.38 -8.95
CA ILE A 168 7.30 -1.66 -8.32
C ILE A 168 8.35 -1.75 -9.43
N ILE A 169 9.29 -0.83 -9.43
CA ILE A 169 10.39 -0.75 -10.37
C ILE A 169 11.60 -1.41 -9.72
N THR A 170 12.27 -2.28 -10.45
CA THR A 170 13.54 -2.94 -10.08
C THR A 170 14.59 -2.62 -11.15
N PRO A 171 15.87 -3.00 -10.99
CA PRO A 171 16.87 -2.73 -12.03
C PRO A 171 16.52 -3.34 -13.40
N GLU A 172 15.86 -4.50 -13.41
CA GLU A 172 15.61 -5.27 -14.63
C GLU A 172 14.14 -5.23 -15.08
N LYS A 173 13.22 -4.98 -14.16
CA LYS A 173 11.79 -5.20 -14.36
C LYS A 173 10.93 -4.14 -13.70
N VAL A 174 9.80 -3.86 -14.32
CA VAL A 174 8.68 -3.16 -13.71
C VAL A 174 7.54 -4.14 -13.45
N HIS A 175 7.02 -4.13 -12.23
CA HIS A 175 5.80 -4.83 -11.84
C HIS A 175 4.65 -3.84 -11.85
N LEU A 176 3.73 -4.01 -12.80
CA LEU A 176 2.61 -3.13 -13.07
C LEU A 176 1.31 -3.70 -12.50
N PRO A 177 0.78 -3.13 -11.41
CA PRO A 177 -0.60 -3.37 -10.98
C PRO A 177 -1.56 -2.62 -11.90
N VAL A 178 -2.46 -3.34 -12.55
CA VAL A 178 -3.48 -2.83 -13.46
C VAL A 178 -4.86 -3.16 -12.90
N HIS A 179 -5.68 -2.13 -12.72
CA HIS A 179 -7.09 -2.27 -12.40
C HIS A 179 -7.87 -2.48 -13.70
N TYR A 180 -8.47 -3.65 -13.84
CA TYR A 180 -9.48 -3.89 -14.87
C TYR A 180 -10.84 -3.53 -14.29
N GLY A 181 -11.61 -2.74 -15.04
CA GLY A 181 -13.05 -2.64 -14.80
C GLY A 181 -13.64 -4.05 -14.82
N ASP A 182 -14.57 -4.33 -13.92
CA ASP A 182 -15.26 -5.62 -13.97
C ASP A 182 -16.12 -5.61 -15.23
N GLY A 183 -15.71 -6.37 -16.24
CA GLY A 183 -16.43 -6.54 -17.52
C GLY A 183 -17.78 -7.28 -17.38
N ASN A 184 -18.37 -7.24 -16.19
CA ASN A 184 -19.61 -7.89 -15.82
C ASN A 184 -20.63 -6.87 -15.29
N GLN A 185 -20.74 -5.71 -15.95
CA GLN A 185 -21.99 -4.92 -15.91
C GLN A 185 -22.98 -5.46 -16.95
N GLY A 186 -23.13 -6.78 -16.97
CA GLY A 186 -24.14 -7.45 -17.78
C GLY A 186 -25.52 -7.25 -17.18
N GLY A 187 -26.27 -6.31 -17.74
CA GLY A 187 -27.72 -6.37 -17.94
C GLY A 187 -28.67 -6.22 -16.75
N ASN A 188 -28.28 -6.56 -15.52
CA ASN A 188 -29.18 -6.47 -14.38
C ASN A 188 -29.10 -5.09 -13.72
N PRO A 189 -30.23 -4.48 -13.32
CA PRO A 189 -30.21 -3.23 -12.57
C PRO A 189 -29.33 -3.39 -11.33
N SER A 190 -28.34 -2.52 -11.17
CA SER A 190 -27.54 -2.48 -9.96
C SER A 190 -28.44 -2.11 -8.78
N VAL A 191 -28.67 -3.06 -7.87
CA VAL A 191 -29.36 -2.83 -6.61
C VAL A 191 -28.35 -2.38 -5.58
N ALA A 192 -28.54 -1.20 -5.02
CA ALA A 192 -27.74 -0.70 -3.91
C ALA A 192 -28.41 -1.13 -2.59
N TRP A 193 -27.63 -1.69 -1.67
CA TRP A 193 -28.06 -1.99 -0.31
C TRP A 193 -27.18 -1.27 0.69
N ASP A 194 -27.79 -0.63 1.67
CA ASP A 194 -27.15 0.03 2.81
C ASP A 194 -27.67 -0.60 4.11
N PHE A 195 -26.74 -1.04 4.96
CA PHE A 195 -27.06 -1.64 6.25
C PHE A 195 -26.87 -0.60 7.35
N ASN A 196 -28.00 -0.09 7.86
CA ASN A 196 -28.04 0.80 9.02
C ASN A 196 -28.34 -0.01 10.30
N LEU A 197 -28.08 0.59 11.46
CA LEU A 197 -28.26 -0.07 12.76
C LEU A 197 -29.67 -0.65 12.96
N LEU A 198 -30.69 0.04 12.44
CA LEU A 198 -32.12 -0.27 12.63
C LEU A 198 -32.89 -0.39 11.31
N SER A 199 -32.21 -0.33 10.17
CA SER A 199 -32.85 -0.56 8.88
C SER A 199 -31.89 -1.20 7.88
N LEU A 200 -32.48 -1.99 6.99
CA LEU A 200 -31.84 -2.40 5.75
C LEU A 200 -32.53 -1.65 4.62
N ASP A 201 -31.77 -0.76 3.99
CA ASP A 201 -32.24 0.20 3.02
C ASP A 201 -31.74 -0.22 1.63
N GLY A 202 -32.65 -0.43 0.69
CA GLY A 202 -32.36 -0.91 -0.66
C GLY A 202 -32.89 0.05 -1.71
N TYR A 203 -32.14 0.26 -2.78
CA TYR A 203 -32.61 0.98 -3.96
C TYR A 203 -32.36 0.13 -5.21
N SER A 204 -33.39 -0.01 -6.04
CA SER A 204 -33.23 -0.50 -7.41
C SER A 204 -33.94 0.42 -8.40
N PRO A 205 -33.44 0.54 -9.65
CA PRO A 205 -34.12 1.26 -10.71
C PRO A 205 -35.53 0.73 -11.03
N GLU A 206 -35.79 -0.57 -10.81
CA GLU A 206 -37.06 -1.21 -11.14
C GLU A 206 -38.09 -1.16 -10.00
N THR A 207 -37.65 -1.36 -8.75
CA THR A 207 -38.53 -1.42 -7.56
C THR A 207 -38.56 -0.11 -6.78
N GLY A 208 -37.64 0.82 -7.05
CA GLY A 208 -37.47 2.04 -6.27
C GLY A 208 -36.86 1.78 -4.90
N TRP A 209 -37.21 2.62 -3.93
CA TRP A 209 -36.70 2.55 -2.56
C TRP A 209 -37.47 1.51 -1.72
N VAL A 210 -36.73 0.59 -1.12
CA VAL A 210 -37.22 -0.42 -0.19
C VAL A 210 -36.55 -0.20 1.17
N ARG A 211 -37.34 -0.17 2.24
CA ARG A 211 -36.82 -0.04 3.60
C ARG A 211 -37.38 -1.14 4.47
N ILE A 212 -36.50 -1.94 5.06
CA ILE A 212 -36.85 -3.01 5.99
C ILE A 212 -36.46 -2.53 7.40
N ASP A 213 -37.45 -2.45 8.30
CA ASP A 213 -37.20 -2.13 9.71
C ASP A 213 -36.60 -3.36 10.43
N THR A 214 -35.36 -3.23 10.91
CA THR A 214 -34.65 -4.31 11.60
C THR A 214 -34.62 -4.14 13.13
N LYS A 215 -35.37 -3.18 13.70
CA LYS A 215 -35.42 -2.93 15.15
C LYS A 215 -35.72 -4.19 15.97
N LYS A 216 -36.65 -5.03 15.50
CA LYS A 216 -37.02 -6.29 16.18
C LYS A 216 -35.89 -7.31 16.21
N LEU A 217 -35.00 -7.28 15.23
CA LEU A 217 -33.81 -8.15 15.17
C LEU A 217 -32.71 -7.63 16.09
N ALA A 218 -32.53 -6.31 16.15
CA ALA A 218 -31.59 -5.68 17.09
C ALA A 218 -31.99 -5.93 18.56
N SER A 219 -33.28 -5.90 18.89
CA SER A 219 -33.77 -6.17 20.25
C SER A 219 -33.58 -7.62 20.70
N ALA A 220 -33.68 -8.60 19.80
CA ALA A 220 -33.40 -10.02 20.12
C ALA A 220 -31.91 -10.30 20.43
N HIS A 221 -31.01 -9.53 19.82
CA HIS A 221 -29.56 -9.62 20.05
C HIS A 221 -29.13 -9.03 21.42
N ILE A 222 -29.90 -8.08 21.97
CA ILE A 222 -29.60 -7.46 23.28
C ILE A 222 -30.19 -8.28 24.43
N SER A 223 -31.31 -8.97 24.24
CA SER A 223 -31.95 -9.79 25.26
C SER A 223 -31.33 -11.18 25.47
N SER A 224 -30.24 -11.50 24.78
CA SER A 224 -29.56 -12.81 24.82
C SER A 224 -28.15 -12.75 25.44
N PHE A 225 -27.82 -11.66 26.17
CA PHE A 225 -26.60 -11.51 26.97
C PHE A 225 -26.91 -11.31 28.44
#